data_AF-A0A0B6RWC1-F1
#
_entry.id   AF-A0A0B6RWC1-F1
#
_cell.length_a   1.000
_cell.length_b   1.000
_cell.length_c   1.000
_cell.angle_alpha   90.00
_cell.angle_beta   90.00
_cell.angle_gamma   90.00
#
_symmetry.space_group_name_H-M   'P 1'
#
loop_
_entity.id
_entity.type
_entity.pdbx_description
1 polymer ?
#
loop_
_entity_poly.entity_id
_entity_poly.type
_entity_poly.pdbx_seq_one_letter_code
_entity_poly.pdbx_strand_id
1 'polypeptide(L)'
;MREYVVEQVGERDAVLIVDETGFVKKGQHSAGVQRQYSGTAGRIENSRIGVFLCYAGRGGSAFIDRELYVPKAWTDDRMRCKAAGIPESVELATKPQLARSMLERELDAGVPCGWVTDDEAYGGDRHLRLWLESRGQSFVLAVAKNEPPWWQGPDYVRAEQIAKSLPARAWRRLSSGAGAKGERLYDWALTPLWRLQITAEERRFGHYLLVRRSLDEKREHVYYVVFAPRSKATRQTLVNVAGRRWEIETGFEATKGECGLDHYEVRRWHGWHRHITLSLLVHAVLVALRARGKKKVHRGLPGNAARILRKKYSSSRYP
;
A
#
# COMPACT_ATOMS: atom_id res chain seq x y z
N MET A 1 6.38 18.60 2.78
CA MET A 1 5.20 17.75 2.47
C MET A 1 5.08 16.60 3.46
N ARG A 2 6.07 15.69 3.53
CA ARG A 2 6.16 14.63 4.54
C ARG A 2 5.85 15.11 5.96
N GLU A 3 6.58 16.13 6.44
CA GLU A 3 6.39 16.69 7.78
C GLU A 3 4.95 17.11 8.05
N TYR A 4 4.32 17.79 7.08
CA TYR A 4 2.91 18.18 7.17
C TYR A 4 1.99 16.95 7.30
N VAL A 5 2.19 15.91 6.50
CA VAL A 5 1.37 14.68 6.60
C VAL A 5 1.54 14.03 7.97
N VAL A 6 2.78 13.87 8.43
CA VAL A 6 3.09 13.27 9.74
C VAL A 6 2.51 14.11 10.88
N GLU A 7 2.53 15.43 10.78
CA GLU A 7 1.88 16.30 11.78
C GLU A 7 0.36 16.09 11.84
N GLN A 8 -0.30 15.94 10.69
CA GLN A 8 -1.77 15.86 10.64
C GLN A 8 -2.32 14.47 10.97
N VAL A 9 -1.65 13.39 10.55
CA VAL A 9 -2.15 12.00 10.69
C VAL A 9 -1.16 11.05 11.37
N GLY A 10 -0.01 11.55 11.85
CA GLY A 10 1.03 10.75 12.48
C GLY A 10 0.54 9.91 13.66
N GLU A 11 0.93 8.63 13.67
CA GLU A 11 0.75 7.75 14.82
C GLU A 11 1.79 6.64 14.85
N ARG A 12 2.02 6.07 16.03
CA ARG A 12 3.07 5.07 16.25
C ARG A 12 2.88 3.80 15.42
N ASP A 13 1.63 3.37 15.25
CA ASP A 13 1.28 2.16 14.50
C ASP A 13 0.77 2.48 13.08
N ALA A 14 1.13 3.65 12.54
CA ALA A 14 0.81 4.02 11.17
C ALA A 14 1.40 3.01 10.17
N VAL A 15 0.77 2.95 9.00
CA VAL A 15 1.12 2.01 7.93
C VAL A 15 1.63 2.78 6.73
N LEU A 16 2.84 2.43 6.29
CA LEU A 16 3.39 2.81 5.00
C LEU A 16 2.89 1.81 3.95
N ILE A 17 2.24 2.32 2.91
CA ILE A 17 1.59 1.53 1.87
C ILE A 17 2.24 1.86 0.53
N VAL A 18 2.79 0.85 -0.15
CA VAL A 18 3.37 1.00 -1.48
C VAL A 18 2.37 0.51 -2.53
N ASP A 19 2.17 1.30 -3.57
CA ASP A 19 1.44 0.91 -4.77
C ASP A 19 1.85 1.83 -5.94
N GLU A 20 1.41 1.51 -7.14
CA GLU A 20 1.68 2.25 -8.36
C GLU A 20 0.41 2.71 -9.06
N THR A 21 0.56 3.74 -9.89
CA THR A 21 -0.50 4.11 -10.81
C THR A 21 0.04 4.55 -12.15
N GLY A 22 -0.73 4.25 -13.20
CA GLY A 22 -0.39 4.55 -14.58
C GLY A 22 -1.04 5.83 -15.09
N PHE A 23 -0.30 6.59 -15.88
CA PHE A 23 -0.76 7.80 -16.55
C PHE A 23 -0.65 7.60 -18.06
N VAL A 24 -1.79 7.45 -18.75
CA VAL A 24 -1.81 7.28 -20.20
C VAL A 24 -1.25 8.53 -20.89
N LYS A 25 -0.39 8.34 -21.88
CA LYS A 25 0.23 9.42 -22.66
C LYS A 25 0.29 9.07 -24.14
N LYS A 26 0.28 10.10 -24.98
CA LYS A 26 0.49 9.98 -26.43
C LYS A 26 1.94 10.34 -26.78
N GLY A 27 2.49 9.66 -27.80
CA GLY A 27 3.85 9.88 -28.29
C GLY A 27 4.95 9.28 -27.42
N GLN A 28 6.21 9.53 -27.81
CA GLN A 28 7.38 8.85 -27.23
C GLN A 28 8.31 9.77 -26.41
N HIS A 29 8.01 11.08 -26.33
CA HIS A 29 8.92 12.07 -25.75
C HIS A 29 8.68 12.39 -24.27
N SER A 30 7.63 11.84 -23.66
CA SER A 30 7.38 12.04 -22.22
C SER A 30 8.30 11.14 -21.40
N ALA A 31 9.10 11.70 -20.50
CA ALA A 31 10.04 10.96 -19.63
C ALA A 31 9.43 9.65 -19.09
N GLY A 32 10.08 8.50 -19.30
CA GLY A 32 9.62 7.20 -18.80
C GLY A 32 8.38 6.62 -19.48
N VAL A 33 7.87 7.21 -20.57
CA VAL A 33 6.71 6.66 -21.28
C VAL A 33 7.07 5.42 -22.10
N GLN A 34 6.31 4.35 -21.92
CA GLN A 34 6.42 3.13 -22.72
C GLN A 34 5.06 2.45 -22.80
N ARG A 35 4.86 1.59 -23.81
CA ARG A 35 3.80 0.58 -23.78
C ARG A 35 4.06 -0.40 -22.65
N GLN A 36 3.27 -0.30 -21.59
CA GLN A 36 3.35 -1.17 -20.42
C GLN A 36 1.96 -1.34 -19.83
N TYR A 37 1.78 -2.34 -18.98
CA TYR A 37 0.50 -2.53 -18.29
C TYR A 37 0.21 -1.32 -17.41
N SER A 38 -0.94 -0.68 -17.63
CA SER A 38 -1.43 0.41 -16.80
C SER A 38 -2.62 -0.10 -16.01
N GLY A 39 -2.49 -0.18 -14.69
CA GLY A 39 -3.61 -0.57 -13.81
C GLY A 39 -4.84 0.32 -13.97
N THR A 40 -4.65 1.60 -14.34
CA THR A 40 -5.76 2.54 -14.61
C THR A 40 -6.46 2.27 -15.94
N ALA A 41 -5.74 1.80 -16.96
CA ALA A 41 -6.32 1.49 -18.27
C ALA A 41 -6.80 0.03 -18.39
N GLY A 42 -6.42 -0.84 -17.44
CA GLY A 42 -6.71 -2.27 -17.47
C GLY A 42 -6.04 -3.03 -18.63
N ARG A 43 -5.11 -2.38 -19.35
CA ARG A 43 -4.51 -2.92 -20.58
C ARG A 43 -3.08 -2.40 -20.76
N ILE A 44 -2.37 -3.02 -21.70
CA ILE A 44 -1.07 -2.53 -22.16
C ILE A 44 -1.31 -1.28 -23.02
N GLU A 45 -0.85 -0.14 -22.52
CA GLU A 45 -1.00 1.13 -23.21
C GLU A 45 0.23 1.99 -22.99
N ASN A 46 0.44 2.96 -23.88
CA ASN A 46 1.52 3.90 -23.74
C ASN A 46 1.28 4.78 -22.51
N SER A 47 2.08 4.55 -21.47
CA SER A 47 1.84 5.13 -20.15
C SER A 47 3.14 5.39 -19.42
N ARG A 48 3.06 6.30 -18.45
CA ARG A 48 4.06 6.49 -17.40
C ARG A 48 3.58 5.78 -16.15
N ILE A 49 4.47 5.15 -15.40
CA ILE A 49 4.13 4.55 -14.12
C ILE A 49 4.81 5.34 -13.01
N GLY A 50 4.01 5.84 -12.06
CA GLY A 50 4.54 6.38 -10.82
C GLY A 50 4.38 5.35 -9.71
N VAL A 51 5.42 5.17 -8.90
CA VAL A 51 5.38 4.43 -7.63
C VAL A 51 5.11 5.45 -6.52
N PHE A 52 4.20 5.14 -5.61
CA PHE A 52 3.72 6.06 -4.58
C PHE A 52 3.79 5.42 -3.19
N LEU A 53 4.08 6.26 -2.20
CA LEU A 53 4.08 5.86 -0.80
C LEU A 53 2.96 6.60 -0.08
N CYS A 54 1.96 5.85 0.39
CA CYS A 54 0.86 6.37 1.19
C CYS A 54 1.11 6.11 2.67
N TYR A 55 0.89 7.13 3.50
CA TYR A 55 0.97 7.08 4.95
C TYR A 55 -0.45 7.05 5.52
N ALA A 56 -0.84 5.90 6.07
CA ALA A 56 -2.14 5.72 6.72
C ALA A 56 -1.96 5.72 8.24
N GLY A 57 -2.54 6.72 8.91
CA GLY A 57 -2.45 6.87 10.35
C GLY A 57 -3.78 7.29 10.96
N ARG A 58 -3.74 8.27 11.87
CA ARG A 58 -4.87 8.67 12.73
C ARG A 58 -6.06 9.18 11.92
N GLY A 59 -6.97 8.27 11.59
CA GLY A 59 -8.26 8.58 10.97
C GLY A 59 -8.19 9.14 9.54
N GLY A 60 -7.04 9.00 8.87
CA GLY A 60 -6.82 9.45 7.51
C GLY A 60 -5.52 8.91 6.90
N SER A 61 -5.41 9.07 5.58
CA SER A 61 -4.29 8.58 4.78
C SER A 61 -3.91 9.60 3.72
N ALA A 62 -2.60 9.84 3.54
CA ALA A 62 -2.09 10.76 2.54
C ALA A 62 -0.75 10.28 1.98
N PHE A 63 -0.47 10.62 0.74
CA PHE A 63 0.82 10.31 0.13
C PHE A 63 1.94 11.14 0.75
N ILE A 64 3.11 10.54 0.92
CA ILE A 64 4.30 11.20 1.48
C ILE A 64 5.49 11.18 0.52
N ASP A 65 5.50 10.25 -0.44
CA ASP A 65 6.58 10.13 -1.41
C ASP A 65 6.09 9.60 -2.77
N ARG A 66 6.87 9.85 -3.83
CA ARG A 66 6.65 9.33 -5.19
C ARG A 66 7.96 9.19 -5.96
N GLU A 67 8.00 8.22 -6.86
CA GLU A 67 9.05 8.05 -7.86
C GLU A 67 8.46 7.76 -9.24
N LEU A 68 9.13 8.26 -10.29
CA LEU A 68 8.79 7.92 -11.66
C LEU A 68 9.58 6.68 -12.08
N TYR A 69 8.88 5.63 -12.49
CA TYR A 69 9.54 4.47 -13.08
C TYR A 69 10.09 4.81 -14.47
N VAL A 70 11.40 4.65 -14.65
CA VAL A 70 12.10 4.84 -15.93
C VAL A 70 12.47 3.48 -16.49
N PRO A 71 11.79 3.01 -17.56
CA PRO A 71 12.06 1.69 -18.10
C PRO A 71 13.45 1.58 -18.75
N LYS A 72 13.94 0.35 -18.91
CA LYS A 72 15.25 0.08 -19.54
C LYS A 72 15.42 0.73 -20.91
N ALA A 73 14.38 0.71 -21.74
CA ALA A 73 14.39 1.33 -23.07
C ALA A 73 14.61 2.87 -23.04
N TRP A 74 14.44 3.51 -21.88
CA TRP A 74 14.82 4.90 -21.65
C TRP A 74 16.25 5.02 -21.15
N THR A 75 16.64 4.24 -20.15
CA THR A 75 17.99 4.32 -19.56
C THR A 75 19.09 3.93 -20.56
N ASP A 76 18.77 3.07 -21.54
CA ASP A 76 19.66 2.69 -22.65
C ASP A 76 19.78 3.82 -23.71
N ASP A 77 18.90 4.83 -23.70
CA ASP A 77 18.90 5.99 -24.62
C ASP A 77 19.11 7.30 -23.85
N ARG A 78 20.40 7.62 -23.60
CA ARG A 78 20.79 8.81 -22.84
C ARG A 78 20.44 10.12 -23.53
N MET A 79 20.41 10.16 -24.87
CA MET A 79 19.98 11.35 -25.61
C MET A 79 18.50 11.64 -25.39
N ARG A 80 17.66 10.61 -25.41
CA ARG A 80 16.22 10.73 -25.10
C ARG A 80 15.98 11.10 -23.64
N CYS A 81 16.75 10.54 -22.70
CA CYS A 81 16.73 10.93 -21.29
C CYS A 81 17.01 12.42 -21.13
N LYS A 82 18.10 12.91 -21.72
CA LYS A 82 18.52 14.32 -21.67
C LYS A 82 17.45 15.24 -22.27
N ALA A 83 16.87 14.88 -23.42
CA ALA A 83 15.79 15.64 -24.05
C ALA A 83 14.53 15.74 -23.17
N ALA A 84 14.22 14.69 -22.40
CA ALA A 84 13.12 14.68 -21.44
C ALA A 84 13.49 15.26 -20.06
N GLY A 85 14.74 15.66 -19.86
CA GLY A 85 15.26 16.22 -18.61
C GLY A 85 15.48 15.20 -17.49
N ILE A 86 15.61 13.91 -17.82
CA ILE A 86 15.97 12.87 -16.85
C ILE A 86 17.45 13.04 -16.48
N PRO A 87 17.81 13.18 -15.19
CA PRO A 87 19.20 13.32 -14.75
C PRO A 87 20.08 12.12 -15.14
N GLU A 88 21.37 12.35 -15.37
CA GLU A 88 22.34 11.29 -15.70
C GLU A 88 22.51 10.26 -14.57
N SER A 89 22.29 10.69 -13.33
CA SER A 89 22.31 9.82 -12.13
C SER A 89 21.14 8.85 -12.05
N VAL A 90 20.11 8.99 -12.91
CA VAL A 90 19.00 8.04 -12.95
C VAL A 90 19.43 6.81 -13.75
N GLU A 91 19.60 5.70 -13.04
CA GLU A 91 19.89 4.38 -13.59
C GLU A 91 18.63 3.52 -13.61
N LEU A 92 18.74 2.33 -14.23
CA LEU A 92 17.65 1.37 -14.25
C LEU A 92 17.39 0.86 -12.82
N ALA A 93 16.19 1.12 -12.32
CA ALA A 93 15.69 0.59 -11.06
C ALA A 93 14.35 -0.11 -11.27
N THR A 94 14.19 -1.30 -10.70
CA THR A 94 12.89 -1.98 -10.64
C THR A 94 11.94 -1.21 -9.73
N LYS A 95 10.62 -1.42 -9.87
CA LYS A 95 9.64 -0.77 -9.00
C LYS A 95 9.82 -1.15 -7.52
N PRO A 96 10.12 -2.41 -7.15
CA PRO A 96 10.51 -2.74 -5.78
C PRO A 96 11.77 -2.00 -5.28
N GLN A 97 12.76 -1.75 -6.14
CA GLN A 97 13.92 -0.94 -5.78
C GLN A 97 13.54 0.52 -5.52
N LEU A 98 12.66 1.11 -6.36
CA LEU A 98 12.13 2.46 -6.12
C LEU A 98 11.34 2.54 -4.80
N ALA A 99 10.48 1.54 -4.55
CA ALA A 99 9.73 1.41 -3.31
C ALA A 99 10.67 1.30 -2.09
N ARG A 100 11.72 0.48 -2.18
CA ARG A 100 12.76 0.40 -1.14
C ARG A 100 13.39 1.77 -0.89
N SER A 101 13.83 2.48 -1.93
CA SER A 101 14.43 3.81 -1.78
C SER A 101 13.49 4.82 -1.13
N MET A 102 12.21 4.80 -1.49
CA MET A 102 11.17 5.63 -0.86
C MET A 102 10.99 5.26 0.62
N LEU A 103 10.86 3.97 0.94
CA LEU A 103 10.76 3.49 2.32
C LEU A 103 12.01 3.87 3.13
N GLU A 104 13.21 3.74 2.55
CA GLU A 104 14.48 4.07 3.19
C GLU A 104 14.53 5.54 3.61
N ARG A 105 14.17 6.46 2.70
CA ARG A 105 14.10 7.89 3.01
C ARG A 105 13.18 8.23 4.17
N GLU A 106 12.05 7.53 4.27
CA GLU A 106 11.05 7.80 5.32
C GLU A 106 11.44 7.17 6.65
N LEU A 107 11.98 5.95 6.63
CA LEU A 107 12.46 5.28 7.84
C LEU A 107 13.72 5.97 8.40
N ASP A 108 14.66 6.39 7.56
CA ASP A 108 15.87 7.10 7.98
C ASP A 108 15.56 8.52 8.50
N ALA A 109 14.49 9.14 7.99
CA ALA A 109 13.98 10.41 8.53
C ALA A 109 13.21 10.26 9.85
N GLY A 110 13.08 9.05 10.39
CA GLY A 110 12.40 8.80 11.66
C GLY A 110 10.89 8.99 11.60
N VAL A 111 10.27 8.84 10.42
CA VAL A 111 8.81 8.89 10.30
C VAL A 111 8.19 7.80 11.17
N PRO A 112 7.24 8.14 12.08
CA PRO A 112 6.58 7.13 12.91
C PRO A 112 5.85 6.11 12.04
N CYS A 113 6.33 4.87 12.04
CA CYS A 113 5.78 3.79 11.22
C CYS A 113 5.80 2.48 12.02
N GLY A 114 4.63 1.88 12.21
CA GLY A 114 4.52 0.57 12.84
C GLY A 114 4.61 -0.57 11.83
N TRP A 115 4.20 -0.33 10.60
CA TRP A 115 3.98 -1.38 9.60
C TRP A 115 4.23 -0.91 8.17
N VAL A 116 4.68 -1.83 7.32
CA VAL A 116 4.70 -1.69 5.86
C VAL A 116 3.73 -2.70 5.24
N THR A 117 2.98 -2.30 4.22
CA THR A 117 2.13 -3.18 3.40
C THR A 117 2.19 -2.76 1.94
N ASP A 118 1.86 -3.67 1.04
CA ASP A 118 1.89 -3.43 -0.40
C ASP A 118 0.91 -4.35 -1.16
N ASP A 119 1.08 -4.40 -2.48
CA ASP A 119 0.47 -5.41 -3.35
C ASP A 119 1.45 -6.55 -3.70
N GLU A 120 0.96 -7.51 -4.47
CA GLU A 120 1.72 -8.70 -4.87
C GLU A 120 2.99 -8.39 -5.69
N ALA A 121 3.01 -7.29 -6.44
CA ALA A 121 4.15 -6.93 -7.28
C ALA A 121 5.37 -6.49 -6.44
N TYR A 122 5.14 -5.94 -5.26
CA TYR A 122 6.20 -5.54 -4.33
C TYR A 122 6.51 -6.65 -3.32
N GLY A 123 5.50 -7.29 -2.74
CA GLY A 123 5.73 -8.27 -1.67
C GLY A 123 6.38 -9.57 -2.14
N GLY A 124 6.28 -9.89 -3.44
CA GLY A 124 7.04 -10.95 -4.09
C GLY A 124 8.56 -10.71 -4.11
N ASP A 125 9.03 -9.46 -3.96
CA ASP A 125 10.45 -9.15 -3.93
C ASP A 125 11.09 -9.58 -2.60
N ARG A 126 11.91 -10.63 -2.65
CA ARG A 126 12.59 -11.17 -1.46
C ARG A 126 13.65 -10.20 -0.91
N HIS A 127 14.28 -9.39 -1.76
CA HIS A 127 15.30 -8.43 -1.31
C HIS A 127 14.67 -7.31 -0.47
N LEU A 128 13.49 -6.82 -0.87
CA LEU A 128 12.70 -5.85 -0.12
C LEU A 128 12.30 -6.42 1.25
N ARG A 129 11.77 -7.66 1.29
CA ARG A 129 11.44 -8.33 2.56
C ARG A 129 12.64 -8.45 3.48
N LEU A 130 13.76 -8.98 2.99
CA LEU A 130 14.97 -9.14 3.80
C LEU A 130 15.54 -7.81 4.29
N TRP A 131 15.44 -6.74 3.49
CA TRP A 131 15.84 -5.39 3.90
C TRP A 131 14.92 -4.81 4.98
N LEU A 132 13.61 -5.04 4.92
CA LEU A 132 12.70 -4.66 6.01
C LEU A 132 13.00 -5.47 7.29
N GLU A 133 13.26 -6.78 7.14
CA GLU A 133 13.64 -7.65 8.27
C GLU A 133 14.94 -7.17 8.93
N SER A 134 15.97 -6.81 8.16
CA SER A 134 17.25 -6.32 8.71
C SER A 134 17.12 -4.99 9.46
N ARG A 135 16.07 -4.22 9.18
CA ARG A 135 15.72 -2.98 9.89
C ARG A 135 14.78 -3.21 11.07
N GLY A 136 14.35 -4.45 11.33
CA GLY A 136 13.33 -4.76 12.32
C GLY A 136 11.95 -4.15 12.02
N GLN A 137 11.74 -3.71 10.77
CA GLN A 137 10.50 -3.05 10.34
C GLN A 137 9.43 -4.11 10.11
N SER A 138 8.32 -4.01 10.85
CA SER A 138 7.23 -4.98 10.71
C SER A 138 6.51 -4.78 9.37
N PHE A 139 6.06 -5.87 8.76
CA PHE A 139 5.33 -5.82 7.50
C PHE A 139 4.28 -6.92 7.35
N VAL A 140 3.31 -6.64 6.48
CA VAL A 140 2.35 -7.59 5.93
C VAL A 140 2.34 -7.35 4.42
N LEU A 141 3.13 -8.11 3.65
CA LEU A 141 3.28 -7.88 2.22
C LEU A 141 2.53 -8.96 1.43
N ALA A 142 1.81 -8.56 0.38
CA ALA A 142 1.05 -9.51 -0.42
C ALA A 142 1.99 -10.31 -1.34
N VAL A 143 1.68 -11.58 -1.55
CA VAL A 143 2.53 -12.48 -2.36
C VAL A 143 1.68 -13.36 -3.27
N ALA A 144 2.32 -13.81 -4.35
CA ALA A 144 1.72 -14.72 -5.29
C ALA A 144 1.40 -16.07 -4.63
N LYS A 145 0.39 -16.77 -5.16
CA LYS A 145 -0.02 -18.10 -4.68
C LYS A 145 1.10 -19.15 -4.72
N ASN A 146 2.06 -18.97 -5.62
CA ASN A 146 3.22 -19.84 -5.82
C ASN A 146 4.45 -19.39 -5.00
N GLU A 147 4.36 -18.32 -4.20
CA GLU A 147 5.41 -17.92 -3.27
C GLU A 147 5.78 -19.12 -2.40
N PRO A 148 7.07 -19.50 -2.34
CA PRO A 148 7.51 -20.66 -1.57
C PRO A 148 8.17 -20.23 -0.26
N PRO A 149 7.42 -20.00 0.84
CA PRO A 149 8.04 -19.86 2.16
C PRO A 149 8.48 -21.22 2.71
N TRP A 150 9.28 -21.17 3.77
CA TRP A 150 9.61 -22.34 4.58
C TRP A 150 8.48 -22.65 5.55
N TRP A 151 7.97 -23.88 5.55
CA TRP A 151 6.83 -24.27 6.36
C TRP A 151 7.02 -25.65 6.99
N GLN A 152 6.76 -25.75 8.29
CA GLN A 152 6.99 -26.95 9.11
C GLN A 152 8.43 -27.51 9.09
N GLY A 153 9.40 -26.70 8.64
CA GLY A 153 10.80 -27.05 8.50
C GLY A 153 11.47 -26.16 7.46
N PRO A 154 12.73 -26.45 7.08
CA PRO A 154 13.46 -25.74 6.03
C PRO A 154 12.98 -26.08 4.60
N ASP A 155 11.77 -26.60 4.44
CA ASP A 155 11.22 -27.04 3.17
C ASP A 155 10.39 -25.94 2.50
N TYR A 156 10.65 -25.72 1.22
CA TYR A 156 9.91 -24.78 0.39
C TYR A 156 8.54 -25.34 0.01
N VAL A 157 7.47 -24.74 0.53
CA VAL A 157 6.08 -25.15 0.24
C VAL A 157 5.33 -23.94 -0.29
N ARG A 158 4.61 -24.08 -1.41
CA ARG A 158 3.88 -22.94 -1.99
C ARG A 158 2.79 -22.45 -1.05
N ALA A 159 2.56 -21.15 -0.99
CA ALA A 159 1.54 -20.52 -0.16
C ALA A 159 0.13 -21.15 -0.37
N GLU A 160 -0.23 -21.49 -1.62
CA GLU A 160 -1.49 -22.17 -1.93
C GLU A 160 -1.58 -23.60 -1.36
N GLN A 161 -0.46 -24.33 -1.32
CA GLN A 161 -0.41 -25.68 -0.76
C GLN A 161 -0.55 -25.61 0.75
N ILE A 162 0.15 -24.67 1.39
CA ILE A 162 0.03 -24.41 2.82
C ILE A 162 -1.43 -24.13 3.17
N ALA A 163 -2.08 -23.20 2.46
CA ALA A 163 -3.47 -22.82 2.73
C ALA A 163 -4.45 -23.99 2.59
N LYS A 164 -4.26 -24.86 1.59
CA LYS A 164 -5.07 -26.08 1.40
C LYS A 164 -4.89 -27.09 2.54
N SER A 165 -3.70 -27.15 3.14
CA SER A 165 -3.40 -28.04 4.26
C SER A 165 -3.88 -27.51 5.63
N LEU A 166 -4.39 -26.27 5.71
CA LEU A 166 -4.85 -25.71 6.98
C LEU A 166 -6.22 -26.30 7.39
N PRO A 167 -6.38 -26.76 8.65
CA PRO A 167 -7.65 -27.31 9.12
C PRO A 167 -8.73 -26.22 9.21
N ALA A 168 -10.01 -26.60 9.17
CA ALA A 168 -11.13 -25.67 9.25
C ALA A 168 -11.05 -24.71 10.46
N ARG A 169 -10.60 -25.21 11.62
CA ARG A 169 -10.41 -24.43 12.85
C ARG A 169 -9.36 -23.31 12.75
N ALA A 170 -8.47 -23.37 11.76
CA ALA A 170 -7.48 -22.32 11.54
C ALA A 170 -8.11 -21.03 11.00
N TRP A 171 -9.25 -21.15 10.29
CA TRP A 171 -9.96 -20.06 9.65
C TRP A 171 -10.87 -19.34 10.65
N ARG A 172 -10.84 -18.01 10.65
CA ARG A 172 -11.78 -17.17 11.41
C ARG A 172 -12.28 -16.03 10.54
N ARG A 173 -13.59 -15.78 10.61
CA ARG A 173 -14.19 -14.62 9.94
C ARG A 173 -13.81 -13.34 10.67
N LEU A 174 -13.16 -12.42 9.98
CA LEU A 174 -12.75 -11.13 10.52
C LEU A 174 -12.96 -10.03 9.47
N SER A 175 -13.20 -8.82 9.95
CA SER A 175 -13.30 -7.61 9.13
C SER A 175 -11.90 -7.05 8.88
N SER A 176 -11.58 -6.72 7.62
CA SER A 176 -10.39 -5.95 7.24
C SER A 176 -10.66 -4.45 7.13
N GLY A 177 -11.70 -3.96 7.81
CA GLY A 177 -12.10 -2.56 7.85
C GLY A 177 -13.38 -2.27 7.05
N ALA A 178 -13.87 -1.04 7.17
CA ALA A 178 -15.07 -0.59 6.47
C ALA A 178 -14.84 -0.48 4.95
N GLY A 179 -15.82 -0.94 4.18
CA GLY A 179 -15.91 -0.73 2.73
C GLY A 179 -17.23 -0.03 2.36
N ALA A 180 -17.40 0.28 1.06
CA ALA A 180 -18.56 1.01 0.56
C ALA A 180 -19.92 0.33 0.86
N LYS A 181 -19.93 -1.00 0.99
CA LYS A 181 -21.13 -1.82 1.26
C LYS A 181 -21.22 -2.33 2.71
N GLY A 182 -20.41 -1.80 3.62
CA GLY A 182 -20.30 -2.27 5.00
C GLY A 182 -18.93 -2.90 5.31
N GLU A 183 -18.84 -3.65 6.41
CA GLU A 183 -17.59 -4.30 6.80
C GLU A 183 -17.08 -5.28 5.74
N ARG A 184 -15.78 -5.22 5.45
CA ARG A 184 -15.15 -6.13 4.50
C ARG A 184 -14.77 -7.42 5.22
N LEU A 185 -15.75 -8.31 5.33
CA LEU A 185 -15.63 -9.60 5.99
C LEU A 185 -14.99 -10.63 5.05
N TYR A 186 -13.97 -11.32 5.57
CA TYR A 186 -13.33 -12.46 4.91
C TYR A 186 -13.02 -13.54 5.94
N ASP A 187 -12.80 -14.77 5.47
CA ASP A 187 -12.23 -15.81 6.31
C ASP A 187 -10.70 -15.69 6.28
N TRP A 188 -10.08 -15.65 7.46
CA TRP A 188 -8.65 -15.47 7.62
C TRP A 188 -8.00 -16.63 8.36
N ALA A 189 -6.90 -17.12 7.83
CA ALA A 189 -6.02 -18.06 8.51
C ALA A 189 -4.64 -17.44 8.73
N LEU A 190 -4.01 -17.78 9.85
CA LEU A 190 -2.66 -17.36 10.20
C LEU A 190 -1.89 -18.59 10.64
N THR A 191 -0.75 -18.85 10.01
CA THR A 191 0.12 -19.99 10.32
C THR A 191 1.58 -19.51 10.41
N PRO A 192 2.35 -19.96 11.43
CA PRO A 192 3.75 -19.62 11.52
C PRO A 192 4.54 -20.22 10.35
N LEU A 193 5.47 -19.44 9.82
CA LEU A 193 6.47 -19.90 8.87
C LEU A 193 7.73 -20.28 9.63
N TRP A 194 8.46 -21.26 9.11
CA TRP A 194 9.72 -21.68 9.69
C TRP A 194 10.85 -20.76 9.23
N ARG A 195 11.71 -20.37 10.17
CA ARG A 195 12.95 -19.62 9.92
C ARG A 195 13.99 -20.06 10.93
N LEU A 196 15.25 -20.04 10.49
CA LEU A 196 16.38 -20.18 11.40
C LEU A 196 16.54 -18.89 12.20
N GLN A 197 16.37 -18.96 13.52
CA GLN A 197 16.49 -17.82 14.45
C GLN A 197 17.47 -18.21 15.57
N ILE A 198 18.74 -17.86 15.37
CA ILE A 198 19.87 -18.29 16.20
C ILE A 198 19.95 -17.45 17.47
N THR A 199 19.73 -16.14 17.35
CA THR A 199 19.86 -15.20 18.48
C THR A 199 18.54 -15.05 19.25
N ALA A 200 18.64 -14.60 20.51
CA ALA A 200 17.45 -14.29 21.30
C ALA A 200 16.66 -13.11 20.72
N GLU A 201 17.36 -12.17 20.08
CA GLU A 201 16.75 -11.01 19.41
C GLU A 201 15.93 -11.42 18.21
N GLU A 202 16.46 -12.28 17.32
CA GLU A 202 15.72 -12.82 16.18
C GLU A 202 14.44 -13.54 16.64
N ARG A 203 14.52 -14.31 17.74
CA ARG A 203 13.37 -15.04 18.31
C ARG A 203 12.26 -14.14 18.84
N ARG A 204 12.51 -12.84 19.07
CA ARG A 204 11.44 -11.87 19.42
C ARG A 204 10.49 -11.62 18.26
N PHE A 205 10.95 -11.84 17.03
CA PHE A 205 10.17 -11.73 15.82
C PHE A 205 9.60 -13.08 15.41
N GLY A 206 8.47 -13.04 14.72
CA GLY A 206 7.86 -14.19 14.10
C GLY A 206 7.62 -13.93 12.62
N HIS A 207 7.75 -15.00 11.84
CA HIS A 207 7.39 -15.04 10.43
C HIS A 207 6.09 -15.82 10.28
N TYR A 208 5.17 -15.30 9.49
CA TYR A 208 3.85 -15.93 9.32
C TYR A 208 3.39 -15.84 7.88
N LEU A 209 2.53 -16.79 7.50
CA LEU A 209 1.69 -16.71 6.33
C LEU A 209 0.28 -16.35 6.82
N LEU A 210 -0.19 -15.18 6.41
CA LEU A 210 -1.57 -14.77 6.57
C LEU A 210 -2.30 -15.06 5.25
N VAL A 211 -3.45 -15.72 5.33
CA VAL A 211 -4.24 -16.09 4.17
C VAL A 211 -5.64 -15.52 4.32
N ARG A 212 -6.08 -14.76 3.31
CA ARG A 212 -7.44 -14.27 3.17
C ARG A 212 -8.18 -15.17 2.19
N ARG A 213 -9.42 -15.54 2.50
CA ARG A 213 -10.33 -16.26 1.62
C ARG A 213 -11.63 -15.50 1.46
N SER A 214 -12.08 -15.30 0.22
CA SER A 214 -13.38 -14.69 -0.08
C SER A 214 -14.54 -15.55 0.46
N LEU A 215 -15.67 -14.88 0.72
CA LEU A 215 -16.89 -15.54 1.21
C LEU A 215 -17.83 -15.98 0.08
N ASP A 216 -17.52 -15.59 -1.16
CA ASP A 216 -18.24 -16.02 -2.35
C ASP A 216 -17.96 -17.49 -2.68
N GLU A 217 -18.71 -18.00 -3.65
CA GLU A 217 -18.60 -19.38 -4.11
C GLU A 217 -17.22 -19.72 -4.66
N LYS A 218 -16.51 -18.73 -5.23
CA LYS A 218 -15.19 -18.92 -5.82
C LYS A 218 -14.11 -19.15 -4.76
N ARG A 219 -14.32 -18.66 -3.54
CA ARG A 219 -13.37 -18.81 -2.41
C ARG A 219 -11.94 -18.47 -2.81
N GLU A 220 -11.78 -17.34 -3.49
CA GLU A 220 -10.49 -16.84 -3.93
C GLU A 220 -9.60 -16.51 -2.74
N HIS A 221 -8.33 -16.85 -2.88
CA HIS A 221 -7.33 -16.69 -1.83
C HIS A 221 -6.37 -15.55 -2.16
N VAL A 222 -6.00 -14.77 -1.14
CA VAL A 222 -4.88 -13.83 -1.18
C VAL A 222 -3.93 -14.16 -0.04
N TYR A 223 -2.63 -14.12 -0.33
CA TYR A 223 -1.58 -14.59 0.55
C TYR A 223 -0.70 -13.41 0.96
N TYR A 224 -0.27 -13.39 2.22
CA TYR A 224 0.63 -12.36 2.72
C TYR A 224 1.76 -12.99 3.53
N VAL A 225 2.99 -12.59 3.26
CA VAL A 225 4.13 -12.88 4.13
C VAL A 225 4.22 -11.80 5.18
N VAL A 226 4.37 -12.23 6.42
CA VAL A 226 4.37 -11.36 7.60
C VAL A 226 5.67 -11.52 8.35
N PHE A 227 6.23 -10.40 8.77
CA PHE A 227 7.31 -10.32 9.75
C PHE A 227 6.93 -9.27 10.79
N ALA A 228 6.92 -9.64 12.07
CA ALA A 228 6.60 -8.72 13.15
C ALA A 228 7.10 -9.25 14.50
N PRO A 229 7.27 -8.38 15.51
CA PRO A 229 7.42 -8.81 16.90
C PRO A 229 6.25 -9.73 17.28
N ARG A 230 6.56 -10.87 17.91
CA ARG A 230 5.55 -11.85 18.34
C ARG A 230 4.47 -11.24 19.24
N SER A 231 4.82 -10.22 20.02
CA SER A 231 3.90 -9.45 20.86
C SER A 231 2.88 -8.61 20.07
N LYS A 232 3.19 -8.24 18.82
CA LYS A 232 2.30 -7.47 17.94
C LYS A 232 1.56 -8.33 16.91
N ALA A 233 2.05 -9.54 16.63
CA ALA A 233 1.58 -10.42 15.54
C ALA A 233 0.26 -11.15 15.84
N THR A 234 -0.74 -10.44 16.38
CA THR A 234 -2.08 -11.01 16.55
C THR A 234 -2.80 -11.05 15.19
N ARG A 235 -3.66 -12.06 14.99
CA ARG A 235 -4.43 -12.17 13.74
C ARG A 235 -5.23 -10.90 13.43
N GLN A 236 -5.87 -10.29 14.43
CA GLN A 236 -6.64 -9.06 14.22
C GLN A 236 -5.74 -7.90 13.77
N THR A 237 -4.57 -7.73 14.39
CA THR A 237 -3.60 -6.71 13.99
C THR A 237 -3.17 -6.89 12.54
N LEU A 238 -2.80 -8.11 12.15
CA LEU A 238 -2.33 -8.41 10.80
C LEU A 238 -3.43 -8.22 9.75
N VAL A 239 -4.67 -8.60 10.06
CA VAL A 239 -5.84 -8.36 9.20
C VAL A 239 -6.12 -6.86 9.03
N ASN A 240 -5.98 -6.08 10.11
CA ASN A 240 -6.14 -4.63 10.04
C ASN A 240 -5.07 -4.02 9.13
N VAL A 241 -3.80 -4.39 9.28
CA VAL A 241 -2.69 -3.89 8.44
C VAL A 241 -2.91 -4.25 6.98
N ALA A 242 -3.20 -5.53 6.66
CA ALA A 242 -3.52 -5.94 5.28
C ALA A 242 -4.73 -5.15 4.72
N GLY A 243 -5.72 -4.86 5.56
CA GLY A 243 -6.89 -4.07 5.21
C GLY A 243 -6.59 -2.59 4.89
N ARG A 244 -5.48 -2.04 5.40
CA ARG A 244 -5.03 -0.66 5.14
C ARG A 244 -4.55 -0.48 3.70
N ARG A 245 -4.23 -1.55 2.96
CA ARG A 245 -3.85 -1.46 1.53
C ARG A 245 -4.84 -0.60 0.73
N TRP A 246 -6.13 -0.74 0.99
CA TRP A 246 -7.19 0.03 0.32
C TRP A 246 -7.10 1.56 0.45
N GLU A 247 -6.41 2.06 1.48
CA GLU A 247 -6.21 3.49 1.68
C GLU A 247 -5.44 4.13 0.51
N ILE A 248 -4.51 3.40 -0.14
CA ILE A 248 -3.78 3.92 -1.29
C ILE A 248 -4.66 3.99 -2.54
N GLU A 249 -5.54 3.01 -2.75
CA GLU A 249 -6.51 3.01 -3.86
C GLU A 249 -7.49 4.17 -3.72
N THR A 250 -8.03 4.35 -2.51
CA THR A 250 -8.90 5.50 -2.18
C THR A 250 -8.14 6.82 -2.35
N GLY A 251 -6.86 6.85 -1.96
CA GLY A 251 -5.97 7.99 -2.17
C GLY A 251 -5.81 8.33 -3.65
N PHE A 252 -5.59 7.34 -4.52
CA PHE A 252 -5.50 7.55 -5.95
C PHE A 252 -6.80 8.09 -6.55
N GLU A 253 -7.94 7.50 -6.18
CA GLU A 253 -9.26 7.97 -6.63
C GLU A 253 -9.49 9.44 -6.25
N ALA A 254 -9.27 9.79 -4.97
CA ALA A 254 -9.43 11.15 -4.48
C ALA A 254 -8.45 12.13 -5.13
N THR A 255 -7.18 11.76 -5.28
CA THR A 255 -6.16 12.67 -5.84
C THR A 255 -6.35 12.88 -7.34
N LYS A 256 -6.81 11.87 -8.08
CA LYS A 256 -7.20 12.03 -9.50
C LYS A 256 -8.45 12.90 -9.63
N GLY A 257 -9.50 12.57 -8.89
CA GLY A 257 -10.78 13.26 -8.97
C GLY A 257 -10.76 14.72 -8.49
N GLU A 258 -9.98 15.03 -7.44
CA GLU A 258 -10.06 16.33 -6.76
C GLU A 258 -8.77 17.16 -6.83
N CYS A 259 -7.61 16.53 -7.08
CA CYS A 259 -6.30 17.19 -6.98
C CYS A 259 -5.52 17.18 -8.31
N GLY A 260 -6.14 16.71 -9.40
CA GLY A 260 -5.56 16.72 -10.74
C GLY A 260 -4.33 15.83 -10.90
N LEU A 261 -4.24 14.71 -10.18
CA LEU A 261 -3.08 13.80 -10.25
C LEU A 261 -2.77 13.34 -11.69
N ASP A 262 -3.80 13.17 -12.51
CA ASP A 262 -3.73 12.77 -13.92
C ASP A 262 -4.16 13.86 -14.91
N HIS A 263 -4.61 15.02 -14.42
CA HIS A 263 -5.01 16.18 -15.23
C HIS A 263 -3.79 17.06 -15.61
N TYR A 264 -2.86 16.48 -16.38
CA TYR A 264 -1.64 17.19 -16.77
C TYR A 264 -1.07 16.78 -18.13
N GLU A 265 -0.44 17.74 -18.82
CA GLU A 265 0.23 17.53 -20.11
C GLU A 265 1.76 17.57 -20.02
N VAL A 266 2.30 17.71 -18.81
CA VAL A 266 3.73 17.83 -18.53
C VAL A 266 4.51 16.63 -19.07
N ARG A 267 5.57 16.90 -19.84
CA ARG A 267 6.38 15.87 -20.53
C ARG A 267 7.76 15.64 -19.91
N ARG A 268 8.35 16.65 -19.28
CA ARG A 268 9.71 16.56 -18.72
C ARG A 268 9.72 15.97 -17.32
N TRP A 269 10.84 15.35 -16.94
CA TRP A 269 11.10 14.74 -15.64
C TRP A 269 10.77 15.68 -14.47
N HIS A 270 11.45 16.82 -14.38
CA HIS A 270 11.22 17.79 -13.30
C HIS A 270 9.79 18.32 -13.27
N GLY A 271 9.18 18.50 -14.45
CA GLY A 271 7.81 18.96 -14.56
C GLY A 271 6.82 17.93 -13.99
N TRP A 272 7.04 16.63 -14.26
CA TRP A 272 6.26 15.56 -13.66
C TRP A 272 6.42 15.57 -12.13
N HIS A 273 7.65 15.59 -11.62
CA HIS A 273 7.86 15.58 -10.16
C HIS A 273 7.20 16.78 -9.47
N ARG A 274 7.30 17.98 -10.04
CA ARG A 274 6.66 19.20 -9.52
C ARG A 274 5.15 19.06 -9.47
N HIS A 275 4.52 18.73 -10.61
CA HIS A 275 3.07 18.55 -10.72
C HIS A 275 2.56 17.54 -9.71
N ILE A 276 3.19 16.35 -9.68
CA ILE A 276 2.76 15.28 -8.79
C ILE A 276 2.88 15.71 -7.33
N THR A 277 3.99 16.33 -6.88
CA THR A 277 4.04 16.81 -5.48
C THR A 277 2.98 17.86 -5.16
N LEU A 278 2.66 18.76 -6.08
CA LEU A 278 1.59 19.74 -5.84
C LEU A 278 0.25 19.04 -5.68
N SER A 279 -0.10 18.11 -6.57
CA SER A 279 -1.33 17.31 -6.44
C SER A 279 -1.38 16.53 -5.13
N LEU A 280 -0.27 15.89 -4.74
CA LEU A 280 -0.22 15.14 -3.47
C LEU A 280 -0.31 16.08 -2.26
N LEU A 281 0.27 17.29 -2.32
CA LEU A 281 0.17 18.29 -1.25
C LEU A 281 -1.27 18.77 -1.08
N VAL A 282 -1.97 19.05 -2.19
CA VAL A 282 -3.40 19.40 -2.16
C VAL A 282 -4.21 18.28 -1.52
N HIS A 283 -3.95 17.02 -1.90
CA HIS A 283 -4.59 15.86 -1.26
C HIS A 283 -4.33 15.81 0.26
N ALA A 284 -3.08 16.01 0.69
CA ALA A 284 -2.75 16.05 2.12
C ALA A 284 -3.50 17.17 2.87
N VAL A 285 -3.66 18.34 2.25
CA VAL A 285 -4.46 19.45 2.81
C VAL A 285 -5.93 19.05 2.93
N LEU A 286 -6.52 18.43 1.90
CA LEU A 286 -7.91 17.96 1.94
C LEU A 286 -8.14 16.90 3.02
N VAL A 287 -7.20 15.96 3.19
CA VAL A 287 -7.23 14.96 4.26
C VAL A 287 -7.24 15.63 5.63
N ALA A 288 -6.37 16.62 5.84
CA ALA A 288 -6.31 17.37 7.09
C ALA A 288 -7.62 18.16 7.36
N LEU A 289 -8.18 18.81 6.35
CA LEU A 289 -9.44 19.54 6.46
C LEU A 289 -10.62 18.61 6.79
N ARG A 290 -10.70 17.45 6.14
CA ARG A 290 -11.73 16.43 6.41
C ARG A 290 -11.62 15.88 7.83
N ALA A 291 -10.40 15.64 8.32
CA ALA A 291 -10.16 15.20 9.69
C ALA A 291 -10.62 16.26 10.72
N ARG A 292 -10.37 17.55 10.45
CA ARG A 292 -10.84 18.67 11.31
C ARG A 292 -12.36 18.84 11.27
N GLY A 293 -12.99 18.68 10.10
CA GLY A 293 -14.44 18.76 9.93
C GLY A 293 -15.18 17.67 10.75
N LYS A 294 -14.69 16.43 10.70
CA LYS A 294 -15.25 15.31 11.50
C LYS A 294 -15.16 15.57 13.01
N LYS A 295 -14.08 16.18 13.49
CA LYS A 295 -13.92 16.56 14.92
C LYS A 295 -14.91 17.64 15.36
N LYS A 296 -15.25 18.60 14.49
CA LYS A 296 -16.24 19.66 14.80
C LYS A 296 -17.66 19.09 14.90
N VAL A 297 -18.05 18.19 14.00
CA VAL A 297 -19.39 17.55 14.03
C VAL A 297 -19.61 16.73 15.30
N HIS A 298 -18.58 16.05 15.82
CA HIS A 298 -18.69 15.29 17.07
C HIS A 298 -18.67 16.13 18.35
N ARG A 299 -18.17 17.37 18.32
CA ARG A 299 -18.17 18.27 19.50
C ARG A 299 -19.47 19.10 19.66
N GLY A 300 -20.35 19.10 18.66
CA GLY A 300 -21.55 19.96 18.63
C GLY A 300 -22.89 19.27 18.88
N LEU A 301 -22.93 17.98 19.24
CA LEU A 301 -24.18 17.24 19.44
C LEU A 301 -24.30 16.74 20.89
N PRO A 302 -25.25 17.24 21.70
CA PRO A 302 -25.62 16.61 22.97
C PRO A 302 -26.05 15.16 22.75
N GLY A 303 -25.62 14.27 23.67
CA GLY A 303 -25.61 12.80 23.54
C GLY A 303 -26.94 12.09 23.20
N ASN A 304 -28.07 12.79 23.13
CA ASN A 304 -29.36 12.21 22.76
C ASN A 304 -29.76 12.43 21.29
N ALA A 305 -29.10 13.32 20.53
CA ALA A 305 -29.42 13.56 19.12
C ALA A 305 -28.76 12.56 18.15
N ALA A 306 -27.62 11.97 18.52
CA ALA A 306 -26.88 11.02 17.69
C ALA A 306 -27.64 9.69 17.45
N ARG A 307 -28.58 9.32 18.34
CA ARG A 307 -29.39 8.10 18.20
C ARG A 307 -30.54 8.27 17.20
N ILE A 308 -30.99 9.50 16.95
CA ILE A 308 -32.16 9.78 16.09
C ILE A 308 -31.75 9.88 14.61
N LEU A 309 -30.55 10.38 14.32
CA LEU A 309 -30.06 10.49 12.93
C LEU A 309 -29.64 9.14 12.30
N ARG A 310 -29.27 8.14 13.09
CA ARG A 310 -28.97 6.78 12.57
C ARG A 310 -30.21 6.01 12.09
N LYS A 311 -31.42 6.33 12.57
CA LYS A 311 -32.65 5.68 12.10
C LYS A 311 -33.22 6.30 10.82
N LYS A 312 -32.96 7.58 10.54
CA LYS A 312 -33.57 8.29 9.39
C LYS A 312 -32.98 7.96 8.02
N TYR A 313 -31.76 7.42 7.95
CA TYR A 313 -31.12 7.01 6.69
C TYR A 313 -31.33 5.53 6.32
N SER A 314 -32.10 4.77 7.11
CA SER A 314 -32.46 3.37 6.83
C SER A 314 -33.83 3.21 6.17
N SER A 315 -34.59 4.29 5.97
CA SER A 315 -36.00 4.22 5.57
C SER A 315 -36.40 5.19 4.45
N SER A 316 -35.63 5.23 3.36
CA SER A 316 -36.13 5.79 2.09
C SER A 316 -35.52 5.02 0.92
N ARG A 317 -36.20 3.92 0.55
CA ARG A 317 -36.37 3.52 -0.84
C ARG A 317 -37.53 4.38 -1.37
N TYR A 318 -37.55 4.94 -2.58
CA TYR A 318 -37.74 4.35 -3.91
C TYR A 318 -38.14 5.53 -4.86
N PRO A 319 -38.21 5.41 -6.20
CA PRO A 319 -38.54 4.24 -7.04
C PRO A 319 -37.35 3.58 -7.74
#